data_AF-A0A960HF91-F1
#
_entry.id   AF-A0A960HF91-F1
#
_cell.length_a   1.000
_cell.length_b   1.000
_cell.length_c   1.000
_cell.angle_alpha   90.00
_cell.angle_beta   90.00
_cell.angle_gamma   90.00
#
_symmetry.space_group_name_H-M   'P 1'
#
loop_
_entity.id
_entity.type
_entity.pdbx_description
1 polymer ?
#
loop_
_entity_poly.entity_id
_entity_poly.type
_entity_poly.pdbx_seq_one_letter_code
_entity_poly.pdbx_strand_id
1 'polypeptide(L)'
;MEAVRREHDGELCGHVVQQDRTWVAMVVFGAVIGTHDTREAAEAHVLRDGLAVLADRWTLRNLVTGADEIVCIQEAHPGSVTLALGYYSMPGVPTLTLTADELAGGTWALVR
;
A
#
# COMPACT_ATOMS: atom_id res chain seq x y z
N MET A 1 3.00 7.91 11.29
CA MET A 1 2.62 6.53 10.94
C MET A 1 3.17 5.61 12.01
N GLU A 2 2.38 4.63 12.43
CA GLU A 2 2.72 3.68 13.47
C GLU A 2 2.74 2.27 12.88
N ALA A 3 3.83 1.56 13.09
CA ALA A 3 4.02 0.22 12.53
C ALA A 3 3.14 -0.80 13.25
N VAL A 4 2.42 -1.61 12.46
CA VAL A 4 1.66 -2.75 12.97
C VAL A 4 2.42 -4.02 12.65
N ARG A 5 2.78 -4.76 13.71
CA ARG A 5 3.56 -6.00 13.60
C ARG A 5 2.78 -7.17 14.14
N ARG A 6 2.95 -8.31 13.48
CA ARG A 6 2.37 -9.59 13.92
C ARG A 6 3.15 -10.10 15.13
N GLU A 7 2.43 -10.52 16.17
CA GLU A 7 3.02 -10.80 17.49
C GLU A 7 4.01 -11.97 17.51
N HIS A 8 3.78 -13.01 16.69
CA HIS A 8 4.54 -14.26 16.81
C HIS A 8 5.89 -14.27 16.08
N ASP A 9 6.07 -13.44 15.06
CA ASP A 9 7.28 -13.37 14.23
C ASP A 9 7.85 -11.93 14.10
N GLY A 10 7.11 -10.92 14.57
CA GLY A 10 7.51 -9.52 14.46
C GLY A 10 7.38 -8.94 13.04
N GLU A 11 6.77 -9.69 12.11
CA GLU A 11 6.63 -9.30 10.71
C GLU A 11 5.86 -7.99 10.58
N LEU A 12 6.37 -7.06 9.76
CA LEU A 12 5.70 -5.79 9.52
C LEU A 12 4.51 -6.02 8.59
N CYS A 13 3.30 -5.86 9.09
CA CYS A 13 2.08 -6.08 8.30
C CYS A 13 1.58 -4.81 7.62
N GLY A 14 2.03 -3.63 8.07
CA GLY A 14 1.62 -2.34 7.53
C GLY A 14 1.73 -1.24 8.58
N HIS A 15 0.95 -0.19 8.41
CA HIS A 15 0.93 0.96 9.31
C HIS A 15 -0.49 1.43 9.61
N VAL A 16 -0.64 2.13 10.73
CA VAL A 16 -1.81 2.96 11.00
C VAL A 16 -1.39 4.41 11.18
N VAL A 17 -2.27 5.34 10.84
CA VAL A 17 -2.09 6.76 11.12
C VAL A 17 -3.42 7.40 11.46
N GLN A 18 -3.44 8.27 12.47
CA GLN A 18 -4.62 9.08 12.76
C GLN A 18 -4.68 10.24 11.75
N GLN A 19 -5.83 10.36 11.07
CA GLN A 19 -6.16 11.50 10.22
C GLN A 19 -7.51 12.07 10.68
N ASP A 20 -7.50 13.33 11.10
CA ASP A 20 -8.64 14.00 11.75
C ASP A 20 -9.22 13.18 12.90
N ARG A 21 -10.45 12.68 12.73
CA ARG A 21 -11.19 11.86 13.72
C ARG A 21 -11.20 10.37 13.38
N THR A 22 -10.42 9.96 12.38
CA THR A 22 -10.38 8.58 11.87
C THR A 22 -8.98 8.00 11.91
N TRP A 23 -8.90 6.68 11.85
CA TRP A 23 -7.69 5.89 11.77
C TRP A 23 -7.59 5.24 10.41
N VAL A 24 -6.48 5.47 9.72
CA VAL A 24 -6.23 4.97 8.37
C VAL A 24 -5.32 3.76 8.46
N ALA A 25 -5.78 2.64 7.92
CA ALA A 25 -5.01 1.40 7.76
C ALA A 25 -4.27 1.45 6.41
N MET A 26 -2.98 1.14 6.43
CA MET A 26 -2.08 1.22 5.28
C MET A 26 -1.21 -0.03 5.15
N VAL A 27 -0.85 -0.39 3.91
CA VAL A 27 0.18 -1.41 3.64
C VAL A 27 1.58 -0.89 3.99
N VAL A 28 2.59 -1.77 3.92
CA VAL A 28 3.96 -1.51 4.38
C VAL A 28 4.62 -0.27 3.77
N PHE A 29 4.30 0.09 2.52
CA PHE A 29 4.82 1.28 1.82
C PHE A 29 3.88 2.50 1.87
N GLY A 30 2.81 2.44 2.66
CA GLY A 30 1.96 3.61 2.96
C GLY A 30 0.69 3.78 2.11
N ALA A 31 0.40 2.89 1.15
CA ALA A 31 -0.88 2.95 0.44
C ALA A 31 -2.05 2.54 1.34
N VAL A 32 -3.18 3.24 1.20
CA VAL A 32 -4.36 3.07 2.06
C VAL A 32 -5.14 1.82 1.69
N ILE A 33 -5.54 1.04 2.70
CA ILE A 33 -6.42 -0.13 2.55
C ILE A 33 -7.73 -0.01 3.32
N GLY A 34 -7.88 1.00 4.18
CA GLY A 34 -9.16 1.30 4.80
C GLY A 34 -9.10 2.43 5.82
N THR A 35 -10.27 2.87 6.26
CA THR A 35 -10.45 3.88 7.30
C THR A 35 -11.41 3.36 8.37
N HIS A 36 -11.18 3.76 9.62
CA HIS A 36 -11.90 3.25 10.79
C HIS A 36 -12.08 4.35 11.83
N ASP A 37 -13.09 4.20 12.70
CA ASP A 37 -13.34 5.15 13.79
C ASP A 37 -12.36 4.97 14.95
N THR A 38 -11.77 3.78 15.11
CA THR A 38 -10.85 3.46 16.20
C THR A 38 -9.53 2.91 15.69
N ARG A 39 -8.50 3.08 16.51
CA ARG A 39 -7.14 2.59 16.25
C ARG A 39 -7.13 1.08 16.16
N GLU A 40 -7.79 0.41 17.10
CA GLU A 40 -7.80 -1.04 17.24
C GLU A 40 -8.44 -1.71 16.01
N ALA A 41 -9.49 -1.09 15.46
CA ALA A 41 -10.12 -1.57 14.22
C ALA A 41 -9.19 -1.42 13.01
N ALA A 42 -8.44 -0.31 12.93
CA ALA A 42 -7.43 -0.11 11.90
C ALA A 42 -6.28 -1.11 12.00
N GLU A 43 -5.74 -1.33 13.21
CA GLU A 43 -4.69 -2.33 13.46
C GLU A 43 -5.16 -3.74 13.13
N ALA A 44 -6.38 -4.12 13.52
CA ALA A 44 -6.97 -5.41 13.18
C ALA A 44 -7.13 -5.60 11.66
N HIS A 45 -7.48 -4.54 10.93
CA HIS A 45 -7.52 -4.58 9.46
C HIS A 45 -6.12 -4.80 8.89
N VAL A 46 -5.10 -4.07 9.35
CA VAL A 46 -3.72 -4.26 8.89
C VAL A 46 -3.21 -5.68 9.18
N LEU A 47 -3.47 -6.22 10.37
CA LEU A 47 -3.04 -7.59 10.73
C LEU A 47 -3.72 -8.67 9.88
N ARG A 48 -4.99 -8.47 9.53
CA ARG A 48 -5.76 -9.42 8.72
C ARG A 48 -5.37 -9.38 7.24
N ASP A 49 -5.29 -8.17 6.68
CA ASP A 49 -5.26 -7.99 5.23
C ASP A 49 -3.95 -7.38 4.70
N GLY A 50 -3.17 -6.67 5.54
CA GLY A 50 -2.07 -5.81 5.09
C GLY A 50 -1.02 -6.47 4.19
N LEU A 51 -0.67 -7.73 4.46
CA LEU A 51 0.22 -8.51 3.58
C LEU A 51 -0.53 -9.26 2.47
N ALA A 52 -1.74 -9.73 2.76
CA ALA A 52 -2.52 -10.52 1.79
C ALA A 52 -2.88 -9.70 0.55
N VAL A 53 -3.23 -8.43 0.75
CA VAL A 53 -3.62 -7.50 -0.33
C VAL A 53 -2.46 -7.10 -1.25
N LEU A 54 -1.22 -7.41 -0.90
CA LEU A 54 -0.08 -7.18 -1.79
C LEU A 54 -0.13 -8.08 -3.04
N ALA A 55 -0.81 -9.22 -2.95
CA ALA A 55 -1.00 -10.14 -4.08
C ALA A 55 -2.17 -9.77 -5.00
N ASP A 56 -2.96 -8.75 -4.63
CA ASP A 56 -4.09 -8.27 -5.42
C ASP A 56 -3.64 -7.46 -6.63
N ARG A 57 -4.60 -7.10 -7.49
CA ARG A 57 -4.39 -6.09 -8.54
C ARG A 57 -4.59 -4.74 -7.91
N TRP A 58 -3.73 -3.81 -8.26
CA TRP A 58 -3.80 -2.43 -7.82
C TRP A 58 -4.01 -1.52 -9.02
N THR A 59 -4.61 -0.37 -8.77
CA THR A 59 -4.68 0.72 -9.75
C THR A 59 -3.61 1.74 -9.39
N LEU A 60 -2.62 1.88 -10.26
CA LEU A 60 -1.69 3.00 -10.25
C LEU A 60 -2.37 4.19 -10.90
N ARG A 61 -2.60 5.24 -10.12
CA ARG A 61 -3.19 6.50 -10.57
C ARG A 61 -2.12 7.57 -10.64
N ASN A 62 -1.97 8.19 -11.81
CA ASN A 62 -1.23 9.43 -11.96
C ASN A 62 -2.13 10.61 -11.55
N LEU A 63 -1.80 11.30 -10.46
CA LEU A 63 -2.63 12.39 -9.94
C LEU A 63 -2.47 13.71 -10.71
N VAL A 64 -1.44 13.82 -11.56
CA VAL A 64 -1.22 14.99 -12.43
C VAL A 64 -2.04 14.89 -13.71
N THR A 65 -2.06 13.71 -14.34
CA THR A 65 -2.75 13.48 -15.62
C THR A 65 -4.12 12.83 -15.47
N GLY A 66 -4.42 12.23 -14.31
CA GLY A 66 -5.63 11.44 -14.06
C GLY A 66 -5.65 10.07 -14.72
N ALA A 67 -4.52 9.61 -15.29
CA ALA A 67 -4.43 8.30 -15.93
C ALA A 67 -4.39 7.17 -14.89
N ASP A 68 -5.17 6.12 -15.13
CA ASP A 68 -5.23 4.91 -14.32
C ASP A 68 -4.65 3.72 -15.10
N GLU A 69 -3.83 2.91 -14.43
CA GLU A 69 -3.26 1.69 -14.97
C GLU A 69 -3.36 0.55 -13.94
N ILE A 70 -3.77 -0.64 -14.38
CA ILE A 70 -3.75 -1.83 -13.52
C ILE A 70 -2.32 -2.35 -13.44
N VAL A 71 -1.86 -2.61 -12.21
CA VAL A 71 -0.52 -3.08 -11.89
C VAL A 71 -0.55 -4.23 -10.90
N CYS A 72 0.55 -4.98 -10.82
CA CYS A 72 0.81 -5.95 -9.77
C CYS A 72 2.00 -5.52 -8.93
N ILE A 73 1.95 -5.71 -7.63
CA ILE A 73 3.12 -5.50 -6.77
C ILE A 73 4.06 -6.71 -6.93
N GLN A 74 5.32 -6.45 -7.24
CA GLN A 74 6.39 -7.46 -7.29
C GLN A 74 7.19 -7.49 -6.00
N GLU A 75 7.52 -6.32 -5.47
CA GLU A 75 8.32 -6.16 -4.25
C GLU A 75 7.74 -5.04 -3.41
N ALA A 76 7.72 -5.23 -2.09
CA ALA A 76 7.23 -4.26 -1.14
C ALA A 76 8.25 -4.08 -0.01
N HIS A 77 8.68 -2.84 0.18
CA HIS A 77 9.55 -2.41 1.25
C HIS A 77 8.92 -1.23 1.98
N PRO A 78 9.27 -0.96 3.25
CA PRO A 78 8.72 0.19 3.97
C PRO A 78 8.95 1.54 3.28
N GLY A 79 10.02 1.67 2.49
CA GLY A 79 10.37 2.90 1.77
C GLY A 79 10.05 2.89 0.28
N SER A 80 9.63 1.77 -0.30
CA SER A 80 9.40 1.66 -1.75
C SER A 80 8.54 0.46 -2.14
N VAL A 81 7.96 0.54 -3.33
CA VAL A 81 7.22 -0.55 -3.96
C VAL A 81 7.64 -0.67 -5.43
N THR A 82 7.87 -1.89 -5.88
CA THR A 82 8.13 -2.20 -7.29
C THR A 82 6.87 -2.82 -7.89
N LEU A 83 6.41 -2.23 -8.98
CA LEU A 83 5.20 -2.60 -9.70
C LEU A 83 5.56 -3.22 -11.04
N ALA A 84 4.91 -4.31 -11.41
CA ALA A 84 4.79 -4.73 -12.80
C ALA A 84 3.68 -3.92 -13.47
N LEU A 85 4.00 -3.24 -14.57
CA LEU A 85 3.04 -2.49 -15.35
C LEU A 85 2.23 -3.44 -16.24
N GLY A 86 0.90 -3.29 -16.20
CA GLY A 86 -0.05 -4.18 -16.85
C GLY A 86 -0.61 -5.28 -15.94
N TYR A 87 -1.52 -6.07 -16.51
CA TYR A 87 -2.39 -6.97 -15.75
C TYR A 87 -1.68 -8.22 -15.17
N TYR A 88 -0.51 -8.58 -15.71
CA TYR A 88 0.22 -9.78 -15.32
C TYR A 88 1.68 -9.46 -15.00
N SER A 89 2.20 -10.05 -13.92
CA SER A 89 3.61 -10.00 -13.56
C SER A 89 4.36 -11.15 -14.25
N MET A 90 4.75 -10.94 -15.51
CA MET A 90 5.49 -11.92 -16.32
C MET A 90 6.96 -11.50 -16.50
N PRO A 91 7.88 -12.43 -16.77
CA PRO A 91 9.27 -12.06 -17.09
C PRO A 91 9.35 -11.05 -18.24
N GLY A 92 10.10 -9.96 -18.04
CA GLY A 92 10.34 -8.93 -19.06
C GLY A 92 9.25 -7.87 -19.20
N VAL A 93 8.20 -7.89 -18.37
CA VAL A 93 7.23 -6.78 -18.33
C VAL A 93 7.90 -5.51 -17.81
N PRO A 94 7.50 -4.31 -18.31
CA PRO A 94 7.98 -3.06 -17.74
C PRO A 94 7.66 -2.97 -16.25
N THR A 95 8.59 -2.42 -15.49
CA THR A 95 8.43 -2.21 -14.05
C THR A 95 8.59 -0.75 -13.69
N LEU A 96 7.89 -0.33 -12.64
CA LEU A 96 8.03 1.00 -12.05
C LEU A 96 8.28 0.84 -10.55
N THR A 97 9.34 1.46 -10.05
CA THR A 97 9.57 1.56 -8.60
C THR A 97 9.16 2.94 -8.14
N LEU A 98 8.33 2.99 -7.09
CA LEU A 98 7.90 4.22 -6.43
C LEU A 98 8.40 4.21 -4.99
N THR A 99 8.90 5.35 -4.54
CA THR A 99 9.24 5.59 -3.14
C THR A 99 7.99 5.94 -2.32
N ALA A 100 8.06 5.72 -1.01
CA ALA A 100 7.01 6.17 -0.09
C ALA A 100 6.81 7.70 -0.17
N ASP A 101 7.89 8.46 -0.42
CA ASP A 101 7.82 9.91 -0.59
C ASP A 101 7.11 10.32 -1.88
N GLU A 102 7.27 9.59 -2.98
CA GLU A 102 6.54 9.84 -4.23
C GLU A 102 5.04 9.54 -4.11
N LEU A 103 4.68 8.52 -3.32
CA LEU A 103 3.29 8.20 -2.99
C LEU A 103 2.68 9.24 -2.04
N ALA A 104 3.45 9.73 -1.06
CA ALA A 104 3.01 10.78 -0.15
C ALA A 104 2.97 12.17 -0.81
N GLY A 105 3.87 12.42 -1.77
CA GLY A 105 4.04 13.69 -2.47
C GLY A 105 2.96 14.01 -3.51
N GLY A 106 2.04 13.08 -3.76
CA GLY A 106 0.83 13.34 -4.54
C GLY A 106 1.03 13.34 -6.06
N THR A 107 2.12 12.77 -6.59
CA THR A 107 2.26 12.50 -8.03
C THR A 107 1.56 11.20 -8.40
N TRP A 108 1.69 10.18 -7.55
CA TRP A 108 1.16 8.84 -7.76
C TRP A 108 0.31 8.41 -6.56
N ALA A 109 -0.74 7.65 -6.83
CA ALA A 109 -1.49 6.94 -5.82
C ALA A 109 -1.66 5.47 -6.23
N LEU A 110 -1.56 4.57 -5.25
CA LEU A 110 -1.94 3.18 -5.40
C LEU A 110 -3.26 2.96 -4.70
N VAL A 111 -4.27 2.56 -5.47
CA VAL A 111 -5.63 2.32 -4.99
C VAL A 111 -5.97 0.84 -5.21
N ARG A 112 -6.52 0.21 -4.19
CA ARG A 112 -7.01 -1.15 -4.24
C ARG A 112 -8.50 -1.19 -4.58
#